data_AF-A0A285U7G6-F1
#
_entry.id   AF-A0A285U7G6-F1
#
_cell.length_a   1.000
_cell.length_b   1.000
_cell.length_c   1.000
_cell.angle_alpha   90.00
_cell.angle_beta   90.00
_cell.angle_gamma   90.00
#
_symmetry.space_group_name_H-M   'P 1'
#
loop_
_entity.id
_entity.type
_entity.pdbx_description
1 polymer ?
#
loop_
_entity_poly.entity_id
_entity_poly.type
_entity_poly.pdbx_seq_one_letter_code
_entity_poly.pdbx_strand_id
1 'polypeptide(L)'
;MLSPELPLDDWLTRLDDLAGRSAGFFLERPIVLDVAELDIDRSQLKDLLAELANRNVRIMGIEGGRPSIMGPGMPPAMRGGRPAPDVEVPAAEPAPAAEKAAAALPEAQPIRAPASMIVREPVRSGQSIIFPEGDVTVIGSVASGAEIIAGGSVHIYGTLRGRALAGSVGNAAARIFCRRLEAELLAIDGVYKTAEDMAPDLRGQSVQLWLDGDSIKAERLN
;
A
#
# COMPACT_ATOMS: atom_id res chain seq x y z
N MET A 1 11.55 -5.40 0.17
CA MET A 1 12.89 -5.83 0.58
C MET A 1 13.57 -4.60 1.13
N LEU A 2 14.16 -4.69 2.33
CA LEU A 2 14.93 -3.60 2.91
C LEU A 2 16.41 -3.91 2.66
N SER A 3 17.11 -2.95 2.08
CA SER A 3 18.56 -3.01 1.86
C SER A 3 19.19 -1.92 2.73
N PRO A 4 19.75 -2.27 3.90
CA PRO A 4 20.45 -1.35 4.77
C PRO A 4 21.74 -0.86 4.11
N GLU A 5 22.11 0.38 4.43
CA GLU A 5 23.36 1.01 4.01
C GLU A 5 24.11 1.51 5.24
N LEU A 6 25.44 1.55 5.16
CA LEU A 6 26.27 2.16 6.20
C LEU A 6 26.38 3.67 5.96
N PRO A 7 26.36 4.52 7.01
CA PRO A 7 26.20 4.19 8.42
C PRO A 7 24.76 3.77 8.80
N LEU A 8 24.62 2.74 9.64
CA LEU A 8 23.31 2.19 10.02
C LEU A 8 22.41 3.22 10.74
N ASP A 9 22.99 4.10 11.56
CA ASP A 9 22.26 5.13 12.30
C ASP A 9 21.54 6.11 11.35
N ASP A 10 22.22 6.50 10.26
CA ASP A 10 21.67 7.38 9.24
C ASP A 10 20.56 6.67 8.46
N TRP A 11 20.77 5.38 8.15
CA TRP A 11 19.77 4.57 7.47
C TRP A 11 18.52 4.36 8.31
N LEU A 12 18.67 4.11 9.61
CA LEU A 12 17.55 3.98 10.56
C LEU A 12 16.78 5.29 10.69
N THR A 13 17.48 6.43 10.73
CA THR A 13 16.84 7.75 10.77
C THR A 13 16.01 7.97 9.51
N ARG A 14 16.54 7.61 8.33
CA ARG A 14 15.78 7.66 7.06
C ARG A 14 14.60 6.69 7.04
N LEU A 15 14.75 5.51 7.65
CA LEU A 15 13.67 4.53 7.79
C LEU A 15 12.55 5.05 8.71
N ASP A 16 12.90 5.70 9.82
CA ASP A 16 11.96 6.33 10.76
C ASP A 16 11.20 7.47 10.07
N ASP A 17 11.91 8.29 9.30
CA ASP A 17 11.34 9.35 8.46
C ASP A 17 10.40 8.81 7.37
N LEU A 18 10.70 7.65 6.80
CA LEU A 18 9.87 6.97 5.81
C LEU A 18 8.63 6.34 6.49
N ALA A 19 8.80 5.74 7.66
CA ALA A 19 7.73 5.16 8.46
C ALA A 19 6.76 6.24 8.99
N GLY A 20 7.27 7.40 9.41
CA GLY A 20 6.47 8.53 9.86
C GLY A 20 5.66 9.20 8.74
N ARG A 21 6.17 9.16 7.50
CA ARG A 21 5.45 9.63 6.30
C ARG A 21 4.46 8.59 5.76
N SER A 22 4.59 7.34 6.15
CA SER A 22 3.81 6.20 5.65
C SER A 22 3.14 5.49 6.82
N ALA A 23 2.06 6.06 7.36
CA ALA A 23 1.29 5.43 8.43
C ALA A 23 0.82 4.03 7.98
N GLY A 24 1.52 2.97 8.40
CA GLY A 24 1.13 1.58 8.17
C GLY A 24 2.02 0.74 7.23
N PHE A 25 2.96 1.30 6.46
CA PHE A 25 3.64 0.52 5.40
C PHE A 25 4.48 -0.65 5.93
N PHE A 26 5.07 -0.50 7.13
CA PHE A 26 5.96 -1.49 7.74
C PHE A 26 5.33 -2.32 8.86
N LEU A 27 4.14 -1.94 9.34
CA LEU A 27 3.63 -2.38 10.64
C LEU A 27 3.07 -3.82 10.65
N GLU A 28 2.75 -4.40 9.48
CA GLU A 28 2.13 -5.75 9.43
C GLU A 28 2.60 -6.66 8.28
N ARG A 29 3.52 -6.22 7.42
CA ARG A 29 3.97 -7.01 6.27
C ARG A 29 5.25 -7.79 6.59
N PRO A 30 5.33 -9.09 6.27
CA PRO A 30 6.58 -9.83 6.36
C PRO A 30 7.61 -9.27 5.35
N ILE A 31 8.72 -8.75 5.84
CA ILE A 31 9.75 -8.07 5.04
C ILE A 31 11.03 -8.91 4.96
N VAL A 32 11.64 -8.97 3.77
CA VAL A 32 12.97 -9.55 3.59
C VAL A 32 14.02 -8.48 3.81
N LEU A 33 15.00 -8.75 4.68
CA LEU A 33 16.16 -7.92 4.92
C LEU A 33 17.34 -8.43 4.08
N ASP A 34 17.80 -7.65 3.13
CA ASP A 34 19.04 -7.93 2.42
C ASP A 34 20.22 -7.47 3.26
N VAL A 35 21.27 -8.29 3.39
CA VAL A 35 22.53 -7.90 4.04
C VAL A 35 23.73 -8.25 3.15
N ALA A 36 23.52 -8.51 1.86
CA ALA A 36 24.56 -8.94 0.93
C ALA A 36 25.74 -7.95 0.85
N GLU A 37 25.45 -6.65 0.91
CA GLU A 37 26.45 -5.58 0.80
C GLU A 37 26.86 -4.98 2.17
N LEU A 38 26.38 -5.56 3.27
CA LEU A 38 26.61 -5.05 4.61
C LEU A 38 27.72 -5.85 5.32
N ASP A 39 28.87 -5.22 5.57
CA ASP A 39 29.97 -5.85 6.32
C ASP A 39 29.74 -5.69 7.83
N ILE A 40 28.80 -6.48 8.36
CA ILE A 40 28.40 -6.46 9.77
C ILE A 40 28.55 -7.82 10.45
N ASP A 41 28.88 -7.78 11.74
CA ASP A 41 29.03 -8.95 12.60
C ASP A 41 27.69 -9.42 13.18
N ARG A 42 27.66 -10.65 13.73
CA ARG A 42 26.46 -11.25 14.32
C ARG A 42 25.83 -10.40 15.43
N SER A 43 26.62 -9.70 16.23
CA SER A 43 26.11 -8.78 17.26
C SER A 43 25.37 -7.61 16.63
N GLN A 44 26.00 -6.95 15.65
CA GLN A 44 25.42 -5.81 14.94
C GLN A 44 24.15 -6.18 14.17
N LEU A 45 24.09 -7.38 13.59
CA LEU A 45 22.86 -7.89 12.97
C LEU A 45 21.74 -8.11 14.00
N LYS A 46 22.07 -8.61 15.20
CA LYS A 46 21.07 -8.76 16.27
C LYS A 46 20.56 -7.41 16.75
N ASP A 47 21.46 -6.42 16.88
CA ASP A 47 21.09 -5.07 17.28
C ASP A 47 20.18 -4.43 16.24
N LEU A 48 20.51 -4.55 14.95
CA LEU A 48 19.67 -4.12 13.83
C LEU A 48 18.29 -4.79 13.84
N LEU A 49 18.23 -6.11 14.07
CA LEU A 49 16.96 -6.83 14.15
C LEU A 49 16.12 -6.38 15.37
N ALA A 50 16.76 -6.10 16.51
CA ALA A 50 16.08 -5.59 17.70
C ALA A 50 15.56 -4.16 17.49
N GLU A 51 16.32 -3.32 16.80
CA GLU A 51 15.93 -1.97 16.44
C GLU A 51 14.79 -1.92 15.43
N LEU A 52 14.77 -2.84 14.47
CA LEU A 52 13.67 -3.03 13.53
C LEU A 52 12.41 -3.56 14.25
N ALA A 53 12.58 -4.50 15.19
CA ALA A 53 11.47 -5.02 15.99
C ALA A 53 10.84 -3.96 16.90
N ASN A 54 11.66 -3.10 17.54
CA ASN A 54 11.18 -1.96 18.33
C ASN A 54 10.40 -0.93 17.50
N ARG A 55 10.62 -0.92 16.19
CA ARG A 55 9.92 -0.07 15.21
C ARG A 55 8.74 -0.80 14.54
N ASN A 56 8.31 -1.92 15.11
CA ASN A 56 7.23 -2.78 14.61
C ASN A 56 7.45 -3.35 13.19
N VAL A 57 8.70 -3.41 12.71
CA VAL A 57 9.05 -4.00 11.42
C VAL A 57 9.30 -5.50 11.59
N ARG A 58 8.45 -6.35 10.99
CA ARG A 58 8.61 -7.82 11.07
C ARG A 58 9.45 -8.37 9.92
N ILE A 59 10.66 -8.83 10.22
CA ILE A 59 11.55 -9.46 9.24
C ILE A 59 11.20 -10.96 9.09
N MET A 60 10.80 -11.35 7.88
CA MET A 60 10.41 -12.72 7.52
C MET A 60 11.58 -13.57 7.05
N GLY A 61 12.60 -12.96 6.47
CA GLY A 61 13.77 -13.66 5.93
C GLY A 61 14.95 -12.73 5.76
N ILE A 62 16.15 -13.29 5.79
CA ILE A 62 17.39 -12.56 5.54
C ILE A 62 17.96 -13.05 4.21
N GLU A 63 18.31 -12.15 3.31
CA GLU A 63 18.96 -12.44 2.03
C GLU A 63 20.43 -11.96 2.10
N GLY A 64 21.35 -12.67 1.44
CA GLY A 64 22.77 -12.25 1.38
C GLY A 64 23.64 -12.52 2.63
N GLY A 65 23.08 -13.00 3.75
CA GLY A 65 23.85 -13.24 4.98
C GLY A 65 24.83 -14.42 4.93
N ARG A 66 26.07 -14.23 5.41
CA ARG A 66 27.07 -15.31 5.55
C ARG A 66 26.56 -16.40 6.52
N PRO A 67 26.84 -17.70 6.31
CA PRO A 67 26.40 -18.76 7.23
C PRO A 67 26.88 -18.56 8.69
N SER A 68 28.00 -17.87 8.87
CA SER A 68 28.63 -17.58 10.15
C SER A 68 27.86 -16.58 11.03
N ILE A 69 27.00 -15.75 10.46
CA ILE A 69 26.20 -14.75 11.21
C ILE A 69 24.81 -15.26 11.58
N MET A 70 24.33 -16.32 10.91
CA MET A 70 23.03 -16.94 11.19
C MET A 70 23.09 -17.87 12.43
N GLY A 71 21.98 -18.02 13.15
CA GLY A 71 21.88 -18.85 14.36
C GLY A 71 20.44 -19.21 14.74
N PRO A 72 20.24 -20.08 15.76
CA PRO A 72 18.91 -20.50 16.22
C PRO A 72 18.10 -19.30 16.72
N GLY A 73 16.88 -19.10 16.17
CA GLY A 73 15.99 -17.98 16.52
C GLY A 73 16.00 -16.79 15.55
N MET A 74 16.77 -16.84 14.46
CA MET A 74 16.73 -15.84 13.38
C MET A 74 15.80 -16.27 12.22
N PRO A 75 15.25 -15.31 11.44
CA PRO A 75 14.51 -15.60 10.22
C PRO A 75 15.35 -16.43 9.22
N PRO A 76 14.73 -17.37 8.47
CA PRO A 76 15.47 -18.25 7.56
C PRO A 76 16.14 -17.47 6.42
N ALA A 77 17.29 -17.99 5.93
CA ALA A 77 17.90 -17.46 4.72
C ALA A 77 17.04 -17.78 3.50
N MET A 78 16.77 -16.76 2.68
CA MET A 78 16.07 -16.92 1.41
C MET A 78 17.02 -16.70 0.24
N ARG A 79 16.74 -17.36 -0.89
CA ARG A 79 17.44 -17.15 -2.17
C ARG A 79 16.40 -16.94 -3.27
N GLY A 80 16.42 -15.77 -3.91
CA GLY A 80 15.80 -15.58 -5.24
C GLY A 80 14.46 -14.84 -5.27
N GLY A 81 14.28 -13.79 -4.47
CA GLY A 81 13.20 -12.82 -4.70
C GLY A 81 13.46 -12.03 -5.98
N ARG A 82 12.45 -11.83 -6.85
CA ARG A 82 12.60 -10.93 -8.00
C ARG A 82 12.82 -9.49 -7.50
N PRO A 83 13.84 -8.77 -7.99
CA PRO A 83 14.10 -7.39 -7.56
C PRO A 83 12.93 -6.49 -7.97
N ALA A 84 12.50 -5.64 -7.04
CA ALA A 84 11.74 -4.44 -7.37
C ALA A 84 12.70 -3.44 -8.05
N PRO A 85 12.22 -2.58 -8.96
CA PRO A 85 13.10 -1.69 -9.73
C PRO A 85 13.91 -0.78 -8.80
N ASP A 86 15.22 -0.71 -9.08
CA ASP A 86 16.18 0.12 -8.36
C ASP A 86 15.80 1.60 -8.44
N VAL A 87 15.76 2.24 -7.26
CA VAL A 87 15.77 3.70 -7.17
C VAL A 87 17.22 4.12 -7.31
N GLU A 88 17.63 4.49 -8.53
CA GLU A 88 18.89 5.18 -8.76
C GLU A 88 18.87 6.51 -7.99
N VAL A 89 19.69 6.56 -6.94
CA VAL A 89 20.04 7.80 -6.24
C VAL A 89 21.13 8.48 -7.07
N PRO A 90 20.90 9.68 -7.65
CA PRO A 90 21.98 10.39 -8.32
C PRO A 90 22.94 10.92 -7.25
N ALA A 91 24.17 10.39 -7.24
CA ALA A 91 25.28 10.97 -6.52
C ALA A 91 25.67 12.30 -7.18
N ALA A 92 25.72 13.39 -6.40
CA ALA A 92 26.23 14.68 -6.83
C ALA A 92 27.49 15.03 -6.02
N GLU A 93 28.62 15.09 -6.72
CA GLU A 93 29.85 15.74 -6.24
C GLU A 93 29.71 17.28 -6.23
N PRO A 94 30.49 18.00 -5.40
CA PRO A 94 30.24 19.40 -5.09
C PRO A 94 31.00 20.36 -6.02
N ALA A 95 30.37 21.47 -6.40
CA ALA A 95 31.05 22.67 -6.90
C ALA A 95 30.25 23.95 -6.56
N PRO A 96 30.92 25.11 -6.42
CA PRO A 96 30.59 26.08 -5.38
C PRO A 96 29.81 27.31 -5.83
N ALA A 97 29.14 27.91 -4.84
CA ALA A 97 28.83 29.33 -4.64
C ALA A 97 28.45 30.20 -5.86
N ALA A 98 27.17 30.60 -5.91
CA ALA A 98 26.81 31.98 -6.21
C ALA A 98 25.49 32.35 -5.54
N GLU A 99 25.62 33.30 -4.63
CA GLU A 99 24.62 33.93 -3.79
C GLU A 99 23.65 34.78 -4.62
N LYS A 100 22.34 34.58 -4.44
CA LYS A 100 21.34 35.65 -4.49
C LYS A 100 20.04 35.20 -3.85
N ALA A 101 19.82 35.72 -2.64
CA ALA A 101 18.57 35.63 -1.91
C ALA A 101 17.44 36.29 -2.71
N ALA A 102 16.52 35.47 -3.20
CA ALA A 102 15.14 35.85 -3.47
C ALA A 102 14.28 34.94 -2.60
N ALA A 103 13.42 35.53 -1.77
CA ALA A 103 12.56 34.82 -0.85
C ALA A 103 11.68 33.82 -1.61
N ALA A 104 12.04 32.54 -1.55
CA ALA A 104 11.26 31.46 -2.08
C ALA A 104 10.12 31.17 -1.10
N LEU A 105 8.89 31.38 -1.57
CA LEU A 105 7.71 30.73 -1.01
C LEU A 105 8.03 29.22 -0.88
N PRO A 106 7.58 28.52 0.18
CA PRO A 106 7.85 27.10 0.32
C PRO A 106 7.35 26.39 -0.94
N GLU A 107 8.29 25.83 -1.72
CA GLU A 107 7.97 24.97 -2.84
C GLU A 107 7.14 23.82 -2.29
N ALA A 108 5.87 23.80 -2.67
CA ALA A 108 4.98 22.70 -2.36
C ALA A 108 5.64 21.45 -2.93
N GLN A 109 6.15 20.58 -2.04
CA GLN A 109 6.62 19.26 -2.42
C GLN A 109 5.49 18.63 -3.26
N PRO A 110 5.79 18.05 -4.43
CA PRO A 110 4.76 17.49 -5.28
C PRO A 110 4.04 16.43 -4.46
N ILE A 111 2.78 16.72 -4.09
CA ILE A 111 1.89 15.76 -3.46
C ILE A 111 1.81 14.62 -4.47
N ARG A 112 2.50 13.51 -4.20
CA ARG A 112 2.50 12.35 -5.08
C ARG A 112 1.07 11.84 -5.06
N ALA A 113 0.32 12.13 -6.12
CA ALA A 113 -1.07 11.73 -6.21
C ALA A 113 -1.15 10.20 -6.01
N PRO A 114 -2.15 9.70 -5.27
CA PRO A 114 -2.33 8.27 -5.10
C PRO A 114 -2.38 7.60 -6.48
N ALA A 115 -1.72 6.44 -6.60
CA ALA A 115 -1.71 5.70 -7.86
C ALA A 115 -3.15 5.32 -8.24
N SER A 116 -3.48 5.35 -9.53
CA SER A 116 -4.82 5.02 -10.02
C SER A 116 -4.73 4.14 -11.25
N MET A 117 -5.55 3.08 -11.28
CA MET A 117 -5.73 2.20 -12.42
C MET A 117 -7.07 2.49 -13.10
N ILE A 118 -7.09 2.53 -14.44
CA ILE A 118 -8.32 2.66 -15.22
C ILE A 118 -8.55 1.41 -16.05
N VAL A 119 -9.60 0.66 -15.71
CA VAL A 119 -10.10 -0.48 -16.48
C VAL A 119 -11.15 0.04 -17.45
N ARG A 120 -10.85 0.00 -18.76
CA ARG A 120 -11.70 0.57 -19.81
C ARG A 120 -12.79 -0.38 -20.32
N GLU A 121 -12.83 -1.60 -19.79
CA GLU A 121 -13.74 -2.67 -20.22
C GLU A 121 -14.61 -3.16 -19.05
N PRO A 122 -15.80 -3.72 -19.31
CA PRO A 122 -16.59 -4.38 -18.29
C PRO A 122 -15.86 -5.59 -17.70
N VAL A 123 -15.93 -5.75 -16.37
CA VAL A 123 -15.33 -6.88 -15.66
C VAL A 123 -16.36 -8.01 -15.61
N ARG A 124 -16.02 -9.14 -16.23
CA ARG A 124 -16.89 -10.30 -16.44
C ARG A 124 -16.83 -11.27 -15.26
N SER A 125 -17.84 -12.14 -15.18
CA SER A 125 -17.92 -13.16 -14.13
C SER A 125 -16.64 -13.99 -14.04
N GLY A 126 -16.15 -14.24 -12.82
CA GLY A 126 -14.91 -14.97 -12.57
C GLY A 126 -13.62 -14.15 -12.73
N GLN A 127 -13.68 -12.90 -13.20
CA GLN A 127 -12.52 -12.02 -13.26
C GLN A 127 -12.32 -11.29 -11.92
N SER A 128 -11.04 -11.13 -11.53
CA SER A 128 -10.65 -10.32 -10.37
C SER A 128 -9.65 -9.26 -10.81
N ILE A 129 -9.94 -8.00 -10.47
CA ILE A 129 -9.03 -6.86 -10.65
C ILE A 129 -8.46 -6.52 -9.29
N ILE A 130 -7.12 -6.59 -9.16
CA ILE A 130 -6.42 -6.35 -7.90
C ILE A 130 -5.41 -5.22 -8.12
N PHE A 131 -5.57 -4.14 -7.37
CA PHE A 131 -4.69 -2.97 -7.42
C PHE A 131 -4.50 -2.37 -6.02
N PRO A 132 -3.57 -2.92 -5.22
CA PRO A 132 -3.33 -2.48 -3.83
C PRO A 132 -2.68 -1.10 -3.72
N GLU A 133 -2.14 -0.56 -4.81
CA GLU A 133 -1.35 0.69 -4.82
C GLU A 133 -2.23 1.95 -4.74
N GLY A 134 -3.54 1.83 -4.99
CA GLY A 134 -4.45 2.96 -4.86
C GLY A 134 -5.81 2.69 -5.49
N ASP A 135 -6.32 3.68 -6.22
CA ASP A 135 -7.71 3.71 -6.67
C ASP A 135 -7.92 2.86 -7.94
N VAL A 136 -9.09 2.23 -8.06
CA VAL A 136 -9.51 1.54 -9.27
C VAL A 136 -10.72 2.23 -9.86
N THR A 137 -10.61 2.61 -11.12
CA THR A 137 -11.71 3.15 -11.92
C THR A 137 -12.11 2.17 -13.01
N VAL A 138 -13.37 1.75 -13.03
CA VAL A 138 -13.95 0.87 -14.06
C VAL A 138 -14.89 1.69 -14.94
N ILE A 139 -14.56 1.82 -16.23
CA ILE A 139 -15.42 2.41 -17.26
C ILE A 139 -16.32 1.32 -17.83
N GLY A 140 -17.24 0.81 -17.01
CA GLY A 140 -18.06 -0.33 -17.37
C GLY A 140 -18.83 -0.90 -16.18
N SER A 141 -19.48 -2.03 -16.42
CA SER A 141 -20.15 -2.78 -15.34
C SER A 141 -19.23 -3.85 -14.77
N VAL A 142 -19.44 -4.19 -13.51
CA VAL A 142 -18.84 -5.32 -12.81
C VAL A 142 -19.91 -6.40 -12.70
N ALA A 143 -19.72 -7.52 -13.40
CA ALA A 143 -20.70 -8.60 -13.47
C ALA A 143 -20.81 -9.39 -12.15
N SER A 144 -21.89 -10.15 -12.01
CA SER A 144 -22.03 -11.10 -10.90
C SER A 144 -20.87 -12.11 -10.92
N GLY A 145 -20.33 -12.42 -9.74
CA GLY A 145 -19.11 -13.24 -9.61
C GLY A 145 -17.80 -12.58 -10.07
N ALA A 146 -17.82 -11.31 -10.51
CA ALA A 146 -16.61 -10.52 -10.72
C ALA A 146 -16.18 -9.83 -9.41
N GLU A 147 -14.91 -9.45 -9.32
CA GLU A 147 -14.34 -8.86 -8.11
C GLU A 147 -13.39 -7.71 -8.42
N ILE A 148 -13.50 -6.64 -7.64
CA ILE A 148 -12.57 -5.51 -7.65
C ILE A 148 -11.98 -5.36 -6.26
N ILE A 149 -10.66 -5.34 -6.15
CA ILE A 149 -9.90 -5.13 -4.92
C ILE A 149 -8.97 -3.94 -5.15
N ALA A 150 -9.22 -2.84 -4.44
CA ALA A 150 -8.43 -1.61 -4.50
C ALA A 150 -7.85 -1.28 -3.12
N GLY A 151 -6.59 -0.85 -3.08
CA GLY A 151 -6.00 -0.30 -1.85
C GLY A 151 -6.55 1.08 -1.49
N GLY A 152 -7.03 1.83 -2.49
CA GLY A 152 -7.77 3.07 -2.33
C GLY A 152 -9.26 2.90 -2.61
N SER A 153 -9.85 3.89 -3.24
CA SER A 153 -11.27 3.94 -3.59
C SER A 153 -11.58 3.17 -4.87
N VAL A 154 -12.82 2.68 -4.98
CA VAL A 154 -13.34 2.00 -6.17
C VAL A 154 -14.39 2.88 -6.84
N HIS A 155 -14.19 3.20 -8.11
CA HIS A 155 -15.12 3.99 -8.92
C HIS A 155 -15.66 3.14 -10.07
N ILE A 156 -16.95 2.85 -10.07
CA ILE A 156 -17.58 2.03 -11.11
C ILE A 156 -18.57 2.88 -11.89
N TYR A 157 -18.17 3.29 -13.08
CA TYR A 157 -19.01 4.04 -14.00
C TYR A 157 -19.97 3.13 -14.77
N GLY A 158 -20.66 2.24 -14.05
CA GLY A 158 -21.65 1.31 -14.58
C GLY A 158 -22.43 0.61 -13.45
N THR A 159 -22.95 -0.59 -13.73
CA THR A 159 -23.63 -1.39 -12.70
C THR A 159 -22.61 -2.23 -11.94
N LEU A 160 -22.63 -2.16 -10.62
CA LEU A 160 -21.88 -3.05 -9.74
C LEU A 160 -22.78 -4.20 -9.31
N ARG A 161 -22.59 -5.40 -9.88
CA ARG A 161 -23.30 -6.64 -9.50
C ARG A 161 -22.44 -7.59 -8.69
N GLY A 162 -21.14 -7.63 -8.99
CA GLY A 162 -20.19 -8.48 -8.28
C GLY A 162 -19.78 -7.89 -6.94
N ARG A 163 -18.49 -8.07 -6.61
CA ARG A 163 -17.91 -7.65 -5.34
C ARG A 163 -16.96 -6.47 -5.53
N ALA A 164 -16.99 -5.53 -4.59
CA ALA A 164 -16.04 -4.41 -4.54
C ALA A 164 -15.47 -4.26 -3.14
N LEU A 165 -14.14 -4.34 -3.04
CA LEU A 165 -13.37 -4.19 -1.82
C LEU A 165 -12.49 -2.94 -2.01
N ALA A 166 -12.75 -1.92 -1.24
CA ALA A 166 -11.97 -0.69 -1.18
C ALA A 166 -11.16 -0.63 0.12
N GLY A 167 -10.07 0.12 0.11
CA GLY A 167 -9.22 0.24 1.27
C GLY A 167 -8.59 -1.08 1.72
N SER A 168 -8.30 -1.99 0.78
CA SER A 168 -7.82 -3.36 1.08
C SER A 168 -6.47 -3.41 1.83
N VAL A 169 -5.80 -2.27 1.97
CA VAL A 169 -4.50 -2.12 2.63
C VAL A 169 -4.60 -1.17 3.85
N GLY A 170 -5.73 -1.16 4.56
CA GLY A 170 -5.85 -0.39 5.81
C GLY A 170 -6.37 1.04 5.63
N ASN A 171 -7.16 1.32 4.59
CA ASN A 171 -7.61 2.69 4.29
C ASN A 171 -9.11 2.86 4.58
N ALA A 172 -9.43 3.16 5.83
CA ALA A 172 -10.78 3.51 6.30
C ALA A 172 -11.42 4.70 5.56
N ALA A 173 -10.61 5.61 4.99
CA ALA A 173 -11.10 6.77 4.25
C ALA A 173 -11.48 6.45 2.79
N ALA A 174 -11.22 5.22 2.34
CA ALA A 174 -11.59 4.75 1.01
C ALA A 174 -13.11 4.75 0.82
N ARG A 175 -13.52 4.94 -0.43
CA ARG A 175 -14.93 5.01 -0.81
C ARG A 175 -15.21 4.07 -1.97
N ILE A 176 -16.48 3.68 -2.09
CA ILE A 176 -16.98 2.96 -3.26
C ILE A 176 -18.04 3.81 -3.92
N PHE A 177 -17.90 4.04 -5.21
CA PHE A 177 -18.86 4.78 -6.02
C PHE A 177 -19.37 3.87 -7.14
N CYS A 178 -20.68 3.89 -7.40
CA CYS A 178 -21.21 3.23 -8.58
C CYS A 178 -22.44 3.95 -9.14
N ARG A 179 -22.65 3.83 -10.46
CA ARG A 179 -23.85 4.39 -11.12
C ARG A 179 -25.12 3.58 -10.86
N ARG A 180 -24.98 2.29 -10.58
CA ARG A 180 -26.10 1.42 -10.24
C ARG A 180 -25.64 0.35 -9.24
N LEU A 181 -26.23 0.39 -8.05
CA LEU A 181 -25.92 -0.54 -6.96
C LEU A 181 -26.76 -1.82 -7.04
N GLU A 182 -26.12 -2.93 -7.37
CA GLU A 182 -26.70 -4.29 -7.38
C GLU A 182 -25.72 -5.31 -6.76
N ALA A 183 -24.81 -4.83 -5.91
CA ALA A 183 -23.64 -5.58 -5.45
C ALA A 183 -24.01 -6.84 -4.65
N GLU A 184 -23.25 -7.91 -4.84
CA GLU A 184 -23.30 -9.10 -4.00
C GLU A 184 -22.69 -8.82 -2.61
N LEU A 185 -21.53 -8.16 -2.60
CA LEU A 185 -20.76 -7.84 -1.40
C LEU A 185 -19.94 -6.57 -1.62
N LEU A 186 -19.86 -5.76 -0.57
CA LEU A 186 -19.02 -4.58 -0.48
C LEU A 186 -18.14 -4.67 0.75
N ALA A 187 -16.91 -4.16 0.66
CA ALA A 187 -16.07 -3.98 1.84
C ALA A 187 -15.28 -2.69 1.78
N ILE A 188 -15.10 -2.05 2.93
CA ILE A 188 -14.21 -0.90 3.12
C ILE A 188 -13.39 -1.18 4.36
N ASP A 189 -12.08 -1.26 4.21
CA ASP A 189 -11.14 -1.49 5.32
C ASP A 189 -11.49 -2.72 6.18
N GLY A 190 -11.83 -3.83 5.51
CA GLY A 190 -12.17 -5.10 6.17
C GLY A 190 -13.59 -5.20 6.73
N VAL A 191 -14.30 -4.07 6.88
CA VAL A 191 -15.74 -4.09 7.21
C VAL A 191 -16.52 -4.47 5.96
N TYR A 192 -17.42 -5.45 6.07
CA TYR A 192 -18.18 -5.97 4.93
C TYR A 192 -19.68 -5.72 5.07
N LYS A 193 -20.36 -5.62 3.93
CA LYS A 193 -21.81 -5.51 3.83
C LYS A 193 -22.30 -6.34 2.65
N THR A 194 -23.27 -7.22 2.90
CA THR A 194 -23.86 -8.05 1.86
C THR A 194 -25.06 -7.36 1.21
N ALA A 195 -25.56 -7.95 0.11
CA ALA A 195 -26.78 -7.49 -0.54
C ALA A 195 -28.00 -7.46 0.41
N GLU A 196 -28.07 -8.35 1.40
CA GLU A 196 -29.19 -8.46 2.35
C GLU A 196 -29.17 -7.34 3.39
N ASP A 197 -27.97 -6.88 3.77
CA ASP A 197 -27.77 -5.81 4.74
C ASP A 197 -27.97 -4.40 4.14
N MET A 198 -28.11 -4.32 2.82
CA MET A 198 -28.16 -3.07 2.09
C MET A 198 -29.59 -2.52 2.02
N ALA A 199 -29.74 -1.23 2.27
CA ALA A 199 -31.07 -0.61 2.30
C ALA A 199 -31.76 -0.77 0.92
N PRO A 200 -33.00 -1.30 0.85
CA PRO A 200 -33.64 -1.65 -0.41
C PRO A 200 -33.82 -0.48 -1.38
N ASP A 201 -33.92 0.74 -0.83
CA ASP A 201 -34.13 1.97 -1.56
C ASP A 201 -32.86 2.47 -2.28
N LEU A 202 -31.68 1.95 -1.94
CA LEU A 202 -30.41 2.21 -2.62
C LEU A 202 -30.20 1.30 -3.84
N ARG A 203 -30.93 0.19 -3.93
CA ARG A 203 -30.78 -0.77 -5.03
C ARG A 203 -31.15 -0.12 -6.35
N GLY A 204 -30.32 -0.30 -7.36
CA GLY A 204 -30.52 0.29 -8.68
C GLY A 204 -30.18 1.79 -8.76
N GLN A 205 -29.79 2.44 -7.65
CA GLN A 205 -29.46 3.86 -7.61
C GLN A 205 -27.96 4.08 -7.82
N SER A 206 -27.61 5.32 -8.20
CA SER A 206 -26.23 5.79 -8.12
C SER A 206 -25.90 6.09 -6.67
N VAL A 207 -24.81 5.53 -6.15
CA VAL A 207 -24.48 5.64 -4.73
C VAL A 207 -23.00 5.88 -4.48
N GLN A 208 -22.73 6.53 -3.35
CA GLN A 208 -21.44 6.54 -2.68
C GLN A 208 -21.56 5.75 -1.37
N LEU A 209 -20.56 4.93 -1.09
CA LEU A 209 -20.39 4.25 0.19
C LEU A 209 -19.08 4.67 0.85
N TRP A 210 -19.10 4.79 2.17
CA TRP A 210 -17.95 5.12 2.99
C TRP A 210 -18.06 4.44 4.36
N LEU A 211 -16.93 4.36 5.05
CA LEU A 211 -16.89 3.88 6.43
C LEU A 211 -17.11 5.05 7.41
N ASP A 212 -18.02 4.85 8.37
CA ASP A 212 -18.28 5.77 9.48
C ASP A 212 -18.19 4.98 10.80
N GLY A 213 -17.06 5.13 11.50
CA GLY A 213 -16.68 4.23 12.59
C GLY A 213 -16.51 2.80 12.08
N ASP A 214 -17.29 1.87 12.64
CA ASP A 214 -17.24 0.45 12.28
C ASP A 214 -18.39 0.03 11.33
N SER A 215 -19.06 1.00 10.68
CA SER A 215 -20.24 0.73 9.86
C SER A 215 -20.16 1.38 8.48
N ILE A 216 -20.49 0.61 7.43
CA ILE A 216 -20.60 1.15 6.08
C ILE A 216 -21.92 1.92 5.93
N LYS A 217 -21.77 3.22 5.66
CA LYS A 217 -22.86 4.14 5.28
C LYS A 217 -22.93 4.27 3.76
N ALA A 218 -24.09 4.67 3.28
CA ALA A 218 -24.34 4.88 1.87
C ALA A 218 -25.30 6.04 1.65
N GLU A 219 -25.08 6.77 0.56
CA GLU A 219 -25.90 7.90 0.12
C GLU A 219 -26.09 7.83 -1.39
N ARG A 220 -27.21 8.37 -1.89
CA ARG A 220 -27.45 8.49 -3.33
C ARG A 220 -26.66 9.67 -3.89
N LEU A 221 -26.09 9.47 -5.07
CA LEU A 221 -25.48 10.53 -5.85
C LEU A 221 -26.57 11.20 -6.70
N ASN A 222 -26.79 12.50 -6.48
CA ASN A 222 -27.80 13.31 -7.16
C ASN A 222 -27.33 13.80 -8.53
#